data_AF-A0A7H4NUR7-F1
#
_entry.id   AF-A0A7H4NUR7-F1
#
_cell.length_a   1.000
_cell.length_b   1.000
_cell.length_c   1.000
_cell.angle_alpha   90.00
_cell.angle_beta   90.00
_cell.angle_gamma   90.00
#
_symmetry.space_group_name_H-M   'P 1'
#
loop_
_entity.id
_entity.type
_entity.pdbx_description
1 polymer ?
#
loop_
_entity_poly.entity_id
_entity_poly.type
_entity_poly.pdbx_seq_one_letter_code
_entity_poly.pdbx_strand_id
1 'polypeptide(L)' 'MSWLLEMKNITKTFGAVKAIDNVSLRLNAGEVVSLCGEKRLREIDAHEGTVRNISAR' A
#
# COMPACT_ATOMS: atom_id res chain seq x y z
N MET A 1 -2.88 -18.27 -15.55
CA MET A 1 -1.66 -17.76 -14.91
C MET A 1 -1.88 -17.75 -13.40
N SER A 2 -1.02 -18.40 -12.63
CA SER A 2 -1.06 -18.36 -11.16
C SER A 2 -0.16 -17.23 -10.67
N TRP A 3 -0.69 -16.33 -9.85
CA TRP A 3 0.12 -15.32 -9.16
C TRP A 3 1.01 -16.01 -8.12
N LEU A 4 2.23 -15.52 -7.92
CA LEU A 4 3.11 -16.01 -6.84
C LEU A 4 2.65 -15.44 -5.50
N LEU A 5 2.22 -14.17 -5.49
CA LEU A 5 1.65 -13.51 -4.31
C LEU A 5 0.41 -12.71 -4.73
N GLU A 6 -0.69 -12.89 -4.00
CA GLU A 6 -1.91 -12.11 -4.13
C GLU A 6 -2.34 -11.59 -2.75
N MET A 7 -2.49 -10.27 -2.64
CA MET A 7 -3.01 -9.58 -1.47
C MET A 7 -4.25 -8.80 -1.87
N LYS A 8 -5.36 -9.00 -1.16
CA LYS A 8 -6.65 -8.38 -1.47
C LYS A 8 -7.09 -7.44 -0.36
N ASN A 9 -7.57 -6.27 -0.74
CA ASN A 9 -8.21 -5.29 0.15
C ASN A 9 -7.40 -5.00 1.43
N ILE A 10 -6.08 -4.95 1.31
CA ILE A 10 -5.19 -4.70 2.44
C ILE A 10 -5.38 -3.27 2.94
N THR A 11 -5.49 -3.15 4.26
CA THR A 11 -5.59 -1.89 4.97
C THR A 11 -4.59 -1.91 6.11
N LYS A 12 -3.78 -0.86 6.24
CA LYS A 12 -2.79 -0.71 7.30
C LYS A 12 -3.00 0.63 7.99
N THR A 13 -3.24 0.55 9.29
CA THR A 13 -3.53 1.71 10.14
C THR A 13 -2.43 1.89 11.19
N PHE A 14 -2.08 3.14 11.48
CA PHE A 14 -1.22 3.56 12.58
C PHE A 14 -1.98 4.64 13.37
N GLY A 15 -2.53 4.26 14.53
CA GLY A 15 -3.40 5.15 15.31
C GLY A 15 -4.66 5.54 14.53
N ALA A 16 -4.90 6.84 14.37
CA ALA A 16 -6.02 7.37 13.58
C ALA A 16 -5.76 7.41 12.06
N VAL A 17 -4.52 7.14 11.62
CA VAL A 17 -4.13 7.29 10.21
C VAL A 17 -4.21 5.95 9.48
N LYS A 18 -4.96 5.90 8.39
CA LYS A 18 -4.89 4.81 7.41
C LYS A 18 -3.76 5.07 6.42
N ALA A 19 -2.63 4.40 6.63
CA ALA A 19 -1.47 4.47 5.73
C ALA A 19 -1.74 3.75 4.40
N ILE A 20 -2.46 2.63 4.46
CA ILE A 20 -2.95 1.89 3.30
C ILE A 20 -4.44 1.69 3.52
N ASP A 21 -5.28 2.04 2.54
CA ASP A 21 -6.74 1.87 2.64
C ASP A 21 -7.26 1.15 1.40
N ASN A 22 -7.77 -0.07 1.60
CA ASN A 22 -8.40 -0.90 0.57
C ASN A 22 -7.57 -1.10 -0.72
N VAL A 23 -6.28 -1.43 -0.58
CA VAL A 23 -5.38 -1.68 -1.72
C VAL A 23 -5.34 -3.17 -2.05
N SER A 24 -5.20 -3.53 -3.34
CA SER A 24 -4.95 -4.91 -3.77
C SER A 24 -3.65 -4.98 -4.57
N LEU A 25 -2.86 -6.04 -4.38
CA LEU A 25 -1.57 -6.23 -5.02
C LEU A 25 -1.43 -7.67 -5.53
N ARG A 26 -0.88 -7.82 -6.73
CA ARG A 26 -0.54 -9.10 -7.37
C ARG A 26 0.89 -9.03 -7.86
N LEU A 27 1.59 -10.15 -7.74
CA LEU A 27 2.98 -10.32 -8.15
C LEU A 27 3.14 -11.65 -8.88
N ASN A 28 3.77 -11.61 -10.04
CA ASN A 28 4.28 -12.78 -10.74
C ASN A 28 5.63 -13.21 -10.14
N ALA A 29 6.02 -14.47 -10.41
CA ALA A 29 7.35 -14.93 -10.05
C ALA A 29 8.42 -14.14 -10.84
N GLY A 30 9.41 -13.59 -10.12
CA GLY A 30 10.48 -12.80 -10.71
C GLY A 30 10.20 -11.29 -10.79
N GLU A 31 9.00 -10.82 -10.45
CA GLU A 31 8.69 -9.39 -10.36
C GLU A 31 9.20 -8.78 -9.05
N VAL A 32 9.77 -7.58 -9.14
CA VAL A 32 10.18 -6.77 -7.99
C VAL A 32 9.30 -5.53 -7.93
N VAL A 33 8.60 -5.35 -6.82
CA VAL A 33 7.69 -4.22 -6.63
C VAL A 33 8.08 -3.44 -5.38
N SER A 34 8.22 -2.13 -5.55
CA SER A 34 8.45 -1.20 -4.44
C SER A 34 7.23 -0.33 -4.21
N LEU A 35 6.87 -0.15 -2.95
CA LEU A 35 5.80 0.77 -2.55
C LEU A 35 6.44 2.10 -2.18
N CYS A 36 6.25 3.11 -3.02
CA CYS A 36 6.69 4.47 -2.75
C CYS A 36 5.48 5.34 -2.42
N GLY A 37 5.53 5.99 -1.25
CA GLY A 37 4.56 6.98 -0.82
C GLY A 37 5.26 7.99 0.08
N GLU A 38 4.68 9.17 0.22
CA GLU A 38 5.20 10.18 1.14
C GLU A 38 5.20 9.62 2.57
N LYS A 39 6.37 9.48 3.18
CA LYS A 39 6.46 9.15 4.60
C LYS A 39 6.01 10.35 5.40
N ARG A 40 4.74 10.37 5.81
CA ARG A 40 4.30 11.25 6.89
C ARG A 40 4.48 10.54 8.23
N LEU A 41 5.75 10.39 8.63
CA LEU A 41 6.09 10.28 10.05
C LEU A 41 6.20 11.70 10.60
N ARG A 42 5.10 12.45 10.56
CA ARG A 42 4.96 13.64 11.37
C ARG A 42 4.08 13.27 12.55
N GLU A 43 4.54 13.67 13.72
CA GLU A 43 3.73 13.85 14.91
C GLU A 43 2.34 14.36 14.51
N ILE A 44 1.34 13.83 15.19
CA ILE A 44 -0.08 13.81 14.84
C ILE A 44 -0.57 15.20 14.40
N ASP A 45 -0.57 15.47 13.10
CA ASP A 45 -1.34 16.54 12.47
C ASP A 45 -2.01 15.96 11.21
N ALA A 46 -3.30 15.69 11.35
CA ALA A 46 -4.14 15.05 10.36
C ALA A 46 -4.39 16.01 9.17
N HIS A 47 -3.57 15.92 8.13
CA HIS A 47 -3.89 16.54 6.84
C HIS A 47 -3.47 15.67 5.66
N GLU A 48 -4.30 14.65 5.35
CA GLU A 48 -4.50 13.92 4.07
C GLU A 48 -3.28 13.37 3.30
N GLY A 49 -3.10 12.05 3.32
CA GLY A 49 -2.02 11.36 2.64
C GLY A 49 -2.21 9.85 2.77
N THR A 50 -2.92 9.25 1.81
CA THR A 50 -3.24 7.82 1.77
C THR A 50 -2.86 7.27 0.40
N VAL A 51 -2.06 6.21 0.36
CA VAL A 51 -1.76 5.51 -0.89
C VAL A 51 -2.96 4.64 -1.26
N ARG A 52 -3.58 4.96 -2.40
CA ARG A 52 -4.81 4.30 -2.88
C ARG A 52 -4.58 3.27 -3.98
N ASN A 53 -3.43 3.29 -4.66
CA ASN A 53 -3.15 2.37 -5.76
C ASN A 53 -1.65 2.11 -5.92
N ILE A 54 -1.26 0.84 -6.04
CA ILE A 54 0.04 0.41 -6.52
C ILE A 54 -0.21 -0.59 -7.66
N SER A 55 0.12 -0.19 -8.88
CA SER A 55 0.19 -1.10 -10.02
C SER A 55 1.65 -1.22 -10.44
N ALA A 56 2.22 -2.41 -10.27
CA ALA A 56 3.43 -2.78 -10.98
C ALA A 56 3.05 -3.33 -12.37
N ARG A 57 3.86 -3.04 -13.38
CA ARG A 57 3.76 -3.63 -14.72
C ARG A 57 4.89 -4.60 -14.92
#